data_AF-T1PJD9-F1
#
_entry.id   AF-T1PJD9-F1
#
_cell.length_a   1.000
_cell.length_b   1.000
_cell.length_c   1.000
_cell.angle_alpha   90.00
_cell.angle_beta   90.00
_cell.angle_gamma   90.00
#
_symmetry.space_group_name_H-M   'P 1'
#
loop_
_entity.id
_entity.type
_entity.pdbx_description
1 polymer ?
#
loop_
_entity_poly.entity_id
_entity_poly.type
_entity_poly.pdbx_seq_one_letter_code
_entity_poly.pdbx_strand_id
1 'polypeptide(L)'
;MPCDLWKNTETQMIIQFVATRNYMMHLKAVVKFTTLGVQIPFELAPERSDVCENLLYQAYCPLYKDEDVTYHLLLPIENHQPEVPTKVEVSIVDEVDDSVVSCFVVDGRFKKQKFNRV
;
A
#
# COMPACT_ATOMS: atom_id res chain seq x y z
N MET A 1 -8.85 15.92 -3.35
CA MET A 1 -8.04 16.56 -2.28
C MET A 1 -6.97 15.57 -1.86
N PRO A 2 -5.72 16.00 -1.57
CA PRO A 2 -4.68 15.07 -1.15
C PRO A 2 -4.96 14.51 0.26
N CYS A 3 -4.59 13.26 0.49
CA CYS A 3 -4.70 12.59 1.78
C CYS A 3 -3.65 13.10 2.77
N ASP A 4 -4.03 13.29 4.03
CA ASP A 4 -3.08 13.62 5.09
C ASP A 4 -2.39 12.36 5.61
N LEU A 5 -1.07 12.28 5.45
CA LEU A 5 -0.24 11.18 5.93
C LEU A 5 0.45 11.61 7.22
N TRP A 6 -0.11 11.21 8.37
CA TRP A 6 0.38 11.66 9.67
C TRP A 6 1.66 10.94 10.08
N LYS A 7 2.72 11.69 10.32
CA LYS A 7 4.00 11.15 10.78
C LYS A 7 3.86 10.45 12.13
N ASN A 8 4.67 9.41 12.32
CA ASN A 8 4.67 8.51 13.48
C ASN A 8 3.31 7.83 13.69
N THR A 9 2.59 7.54 12.61
CA THR A 9 1.35 6.76 12.63
C THR A 9 1.38 5.69 11.56
N GLU A 10 0.36 4.84 11.59
CA GLU A 10 0.06 3.91 10.51
C GLU A 10 -1.14 4.44 9.71
N THR A 11 -0.93 4.62 8.41
CA THR A 11 -2.01 4.90 7.47
C THR A 11 -2.61 3.59 7.02
N GLN A 12 -3.93 3.45 7.17
CA GLN A 12 -4.66 2.28 6.69
C GLN A 12 -5.12 2.52 5.26
N MET A 13 -4.83 1.58 4.36
CA MET A 13 -5.33 1.57 3.00
C MET A 13 -6.15 0.31 2.76
N ILE A 14 -7.42 0.48 2.40
CA ILE A 14 -8.34 -0.60 2.03
C ILE A 14 -8.45 -0.61 0.52
N ILE A 15 -7.86 -1.61 -0.11
CA ILE A 15 -7.66 -1.69 -1.55
C ILE A 15 -8.51 -2.82 -2.10
N GLN A 16 -9.41 -2.51 -3.02
CA GLN A 16 -10.16 -3.50 -3.79
C GLN A 16 -9.47 -3.73 -5.12
N PHE A 17 -9.24 -4.99 -5.48
CA PHE A 17 -8.68 -5.35 -6.78
C PHE A 17 -9.26 -6.68 -7.26
N VAL A 18 -9.25 -6.86 -8.57
CA VAL A 18 -9.71 -8.08 -9.22
C VAL A 18 -8.50 -8.91 -9.63
N ALA A 19 -8.48 -10.19 -9.27
CA ALA A 19 -7.45 -11.12 -9.70
C ALA A 19 -7.51 -11.34 -11.22
N THR A 20 -6.34 -11.27 -11.88
CA THR A 20 -6.26 -11.25 -13.35
C THR A 20 -5.95 -12.62 -13.96
N ARG A 21 -5.54 -13.58 -13.12
CA ARG A 21 -5.14 -14.94 -13.52
C ARG A 21 -5.59 -15.96 -12.47
N ASN A 22 -5.54 -17.23 -12.84
CA ASN A 22 -5.80 -18.34 -11.92
C ASN A 22 -4.54 -18.71 -11.14
N TYR A 23 -4.72 -19.24 -9.93
CA TYR A 23 -3.65 -19.79 -9.08
C TYR A 23 -2.61 -18.75 -8.64
N MET A 24 -3.04 -17.52 -8.36
CA MET A 24 -2.17 -16.48 -7.81
C MET A 24 -1.94 -16.74 -6.32
N MET A 25 -0.80 -17.38 -6.00
CA MET A 25 -0.48 -17.90 -4.65
C MET A 25 0.33 -16.94 -3.79
N HIS A 26 1.16 -16.10 -4.41
CA HIS A 26 2.15 -15.28 -3.72
C HIS A 26 2.04 -13.85 -4.23
N LEU A 27 1.31 -13.02 -3.50
CA LEU A 27 1.05 -11.63 -3.85
C LEU A 27 1.72 -10.71 -2.85
N LYS A 28 2.44 -9.71 -3.37
CA LYS A 28 3.16 -8.73 -2.57
C LYS A 28 2.78 -7.30 -2.91
N ALA A 29 2.61 -6.48 -1.88
CA ALA A 29 2.48 -5.04 -2.01
C ALA A 29 3.86 -4.38 -2.10
N VAL A 30 4.05 -3.58 -3.15
CA VAL A 30 5.24 -2.74 -3.36
C VAL A 30 4.81 -1.28 -3.28
N VAL A 31 5.45 -0.51 -2.40
CA VAL A 31 5.10 0.89 -2.15
C VAL A 31 6.22 1.81 -2.63
N LYS A 32 5.84 2.91 -3.29
CA LYS A 32 6.77 3.99 -3.65
C LYS A 32 6.18 5.34 -3.29
N PHE A 33 7.02 6.24 -2.80
CA PHE A 33 6.70 7.64 -2.59
C PHE A 33 7.33 8.49 -3.68
N THR A 34 6.55 9.33 -4.35
CA THR A 34 7.09 10.34 -5.27
C THR A 34 6.98 11.70 -4.63
N THR A 35 8.12 12.29 -4.26
CA THR A 35 8.19 13.57 -3.56
C THR A 35 9.17 14.48 -4.28
N LEU A 36 8.74 15.71 -4.61
CA LEU A 36 9.56 16.68 -5.36
C LEU A 36 10.13 16.10 -6.68
N GLY A 37 9.37 15.23 -7.34
CA GLY A 37 9.78 14.56 -8.58
C GLY A 37 10.72 13.37 -8.42
N VAL A 38 11.14 13.04 -7.19
CA VAL A 38 11.98 11.88 -6.91
C VAL A 38 11.10 10.72 -6.43
N GLN A 39 11.24 9.54 -7.06
CA GLN A 39 10.58 8.32 -6.64
C GLN A 39 11.49 7.54 -5.68
N ILE A 40 10.97 7.24 -4.49
CA ILE A 40 11.67 6.59 -3.39
C ILE A 40 10.92 5.29 -3.06
N PRO A 41 11.54 4.10 -3.19
CA PRO A 41 10.92 2.86 -2.76
C PRO A 41 10.75 2.86 -1.23
N PHE A 42 9.62 2.36 -0.76
CA PHE A 42 9.35 2.15 0.66
C PHE A 42 9.30 0.65 0.95
N GLU A 43 10.23 0.18 1.78
CA GLU A 43 10.32 -1.23 2.13
C GLU A 43 9.35 -1.57 3.26
N LEU A 44 8.35 -2.40 2.93
CA LEU A 44 7.41 -2.93 3.91
C LEU A 44 8.03 -4.12 4.64
N ALA A 45 7.71 -4.27 5.92
CA ALA A 45 7.98 -5.50 6.66
C ALA A 45 7.27 -6.69 5.97
N PRO A 46 7.86 -7.90 6.00
CA PRO A 46 7.29 -9.07 5.31
C PRO A 46 5.81 -9.30 5.63
N GLU A 47 5.42 -9.21 6.91
CA GLU A 47 4.05 -9.48 7.36
C GLU A 47 3.05 -8.42 6.87
N ARG A 48 3.51 -7.25 6.43
CA ARG A 48 2.66 -6.18 5.88
C ARG A 48 2.61 -6.20 4.36
N SER A 49 3.71 -6.67 3.75
CA SER A 49 3.84 -6.74 2.30
C SER A 49 3.12 -7.94 1.71
N ASP A 50 2.94 -9.01 2.47
CA ASP A 50 2.17 -10.18 2.04
C ASP A 50 0.69 -9.82 1.89
N VAL A 51 0.19 -9.84 0.66
CA VAL A 51 -1.20 -9.47 0.36
C VAL A 51 -2.14 -10.59 0.78
N CYS A 52 -1.73 -11.85 0.63
CA CYS A 52 -2.54 -13.02 0.91
C CYS A 52 -2.87 -13.14 2.40
N GLU A 53 -1.91 -12.86 3.28
CA GLU A 53 -2.08 -12.86 4.74
C GLU A 53 -2.93 -11.68 5.26
N ASN A 54 -3.12 -10.64 4.44
CA ASN A 54 -3.79 -9.39 4.81
C ASN A 54 -5.08 -9.14 4.00
N LEU A 55 -5.63 -10.18 3.37
CA LEU A 55 -6.95 -10.13 2.76
C LEU A 55 -8.04 -10.03 3.85
N LEU A 56 -9.06 -9.22 3.57
CA LEU A 56 -10.22 -9.06 4.44
C LEU A 56 -11.33 -10.04 4.05
N TYR A 57 -12.34 -10.11 4.92
CA TYR A 57 -13.58 -10.85 4.68
C TYR A 57 -13.39 -12.35 4.41
N GLN A 58 -12.37 -12.95 5.04
CA GLN A 58 -12.04 -14.38 4.91
C GLN A 58 -11.64 -14.79 3.49
N ALA A 59 -11.26 -13.86 2.62
CA ALA A 59 -10.57 -14.19 1.39
C ALA A 59 -9.15 -14.70 1.70
N TYR A 60 -8.66 -15.64 0.89
CA TYR A 60 -7.35 -16.26 1.06
C TYR A 60 -6.81 -16.71 -0.30
N CYS A 61 -5.49 -16.81 -0.43
CA CYS A 61 -4.85 -17.33 -1.64
C CYS A 61 -4.93 -18.88 -1.70
N PRO A 62 -4.98 -19.50 -2.90
CA PRO A 62 -4.85 -18.89 -4.22
C PRO A 62 -6.06 -18.06 -4.62
N LEU A 63 -5.78 -16.92 -5.27
CA LEU A 63 -6.81 -16.18 -5.99
C LEU A 63 -7.01 -16.75 -7.40
N TYR A 64 -8.25 -16.74 -7.84
CA TYR A 64 -8.67 -17.13 -9.18
C TYR A 64 -9.12 -15.93 -9.99
N LYS A 65 -9.03 -16.07 -11.31
CA LYS A 65 -9.38 -14.99 -12.24
C LYS A 65 -10.81 -14.50 -11.97
N ASP A 66 -10.97 -13.18 -12.01
CA ASP A 66 -12.25 -12.47 -11.82
C ASP A 66 -12.77 -12.48 -10.36
N GLU A 67 -12.03 -13.04 -9.40
CA GLU A 67 -12.30 -12.84 -7.97
C GLU A 67 -11.98 -11.39 -7.57
N ASP A 68 -12.96 -10.72 -6.96
CA ASP A 68 -12.82 -9.40 -6.36
C ASP A 68 -12.51 -9.56 -4.87
N VAL A 69 -11.36 -9.04 -4.45
CA VAL A 69 -10.87 -9.16 -3.07
C VAL A 69 -10.52 -7.81 -2.49
N THR A 70 -10.60 -7.71 -1.16
CA THR A 70 -10.22 -6.51 -0.42
C THR A 70 -8.96 -6.78 0.40
N TYR A 71 -7.90 -6.02 0.14
CA TYR A 71 -6.62 -6.06 0.85
C TYR A 71 -6.51 -4.89 1.84
N HIS A 72 -5.97 -5.16 3.03
CA HIS A 72 -5.69 -4.15 4.04
C HIS A 72 -4.19 -3.92 4.21
N LEU A 73 -3.71 -2.75 3.77
CA LEU A 73 -2.33 -2.32 3.99
C LEU A 73 -2.23 -1.37 5.20
N LEU A 74 -1.39 -1.74 6.16
CA LEU A 74 -0.93 -0.87 7.25
C LEU A 74 0.41 -0.23 6.89
N LEU A 75 0.37 0.98 6.34
CA LEU A 75 1.55 1.71 5.89
C LEU A 75 2.10 2.64 6.99
N PRO A 76 3.28 2.36 7.58
CA PRO A 76 3.88 3.25 8.57
C PRO A 76 4.41 4.51 7.91
N ILE A 77 4.15 5.67 8.53
CA ILE A 77 4.60 6.98 8.06
C ILE A 77 5.70 7.49 8.97
N GLU A 78 6.93 7.46 8.47
CA GLU A 78 8.11 7.78 9.27
C GLU A 78 8.31 9.30 9.44
N ASN A 79 8.93 9.69 10.55
CA ASN A 79 9.10 11.11 10.91
C ASN A 79 9.94 11.92 9.91
N HIS A 80 10.88 11.27 9.22
CA HIS A 80 11.86 11.91 8.36
C HIS A 80 11.29 12.34 7.00
N GLN A 81 10.07 11.90 6.66
CA GLN A 81 9.41 12.30 5.42
C GLN A 81 9.18 13.83 5.36
N PRO A 82 9.45 14.53 4.26
CA PRO A 82 9.28 15.99 4.18
C PRO A 82 7.79 16.38 4.09
N GLU A 83 7.37 17.50 4.71
CA GLU A 83 5.96 17.95 4.74
C GLU A 83 5.55 18.70 3.45
N VAL A 84 5.69 18.02 2.33
CA VAL A 84 5.38 18.52 0.98
C VAL A 84 4.39 17.58 0.28
N PRO A 85 3.76 18.00 -0.84
CA PRO A 85 2.96 17.08 -1.66
C PRO A 85 3.77 15.85 -2.07
N THR A 86 3.16 14.68 -1.95
CA THR A 86 3.73 13.39 -2.31
C THR A 86 2.70 12.58 -3.09
N LYS A 87 3.15 11.63 -3.90
CA LYS A 87 2.29 10.57 -4.44
C LYS A 87 2.66 9.26 -3.79
N VAL A 88 1.68 8.52 -3.31
CA VAL A 88 1.86 7.14 -2.85
C VAL A 88 1.39 6.21 -3.96
N GLU A 89 2.32 5.44 -4.50
CA GLU A 89 2.06 4.35 -5.45
C GLU A 89 2.08 3.03 -4.66
N VAL A 90 1.02 2.25 -4.77
CA VAL A 90 0.94 0.88 -4.24
C VAL A 90 0.66 -0.06 -5.40
N SER A 91 1.61 -0.94 -5.69
CA SER A 91 1.47 -2.00 -6.68
C SER A 91 1.26 -3.34 -5.98
N ILE A 92 0.31 -4.13 -6.48
CA ILE A 92 0.16 -5.54 -6.12
C ILE A 92 0.88 -6.34 -7.20
N VAL A 93 1.86 -7.14 -6.79
CA VAL A 93 2.74 -7.90 -7.69
C VAL A 93 2.60 -9.38 -7.38
N ASP A 94 2.58 -10.21 -8.42
CA ASP A 94 2.71 -11.66 -8.29
C ASP A 94 4.18 -12.03 -8.21
N GLU A 95 4.60 -12.62 -7.08
CA GLU A 95 6.01 -12.95 -6.83
C GLU A 95 6.52 -14.12 -7.68
N VAL A 96 5.61 -14.86 -8.35
CA VAL A 96 6.01 -15.97 -9.22
C VAL A 96 6.65 -15.48 -10.51
N ASP A 97 6.14 -14.38 -11.07
CA ASP A 97 6.54 -13.86 -12.39
C ASP A 97 6.85 -12.35 -12.41
N ASP A 98 6.90 -11.71 -11.23
CA ASP A 98 7.10 -10.27 -11.02
C ASP A 98 6.09 -9.37 -11.76
N SER A 99 4.94 -9.93 -12.19
CA SER A 99 3.96 -9.16 -12.93
C SER A 99 3.08 -8.33 -12.01
N VAL A 100 2.79 -7.10 -12.45
CA VAL A 100 1.87 -6.20 -11.74
C VAL A 100 0.43 -6.65 -11.99
N VAL A 101 -0.28 -6.99 -10.92
CA VAL A 101 -1.70 -7.33 -10.93
C VAL A 101 -2.56 -6.06 -10.95
N SER A 102 -2.22 -5.10 -10.09
CA SER A 102 -2.89 -3.81 -10.00
C SER A 102 -1.94 -2.75 -9.46
N CYS A 103 -2.21 -1.48 -9.78
CA CYS A 103 -1.42 -0.35 -9.32
C CYS A 103 -2.34 0.84 -9.00
N PHE A 104 -2.17 1.41 -7.81
CA PHE A 104 -2.96 2.51 -7.30
C PHE A 104 -2.06 3.68 -6.95
N VAL A 105 -2.48 4.90 -7.32
CA VAL A 105 -1.75 6.13 -7.01
C VAL A 105 -2.67 7.11 -6.30
N VAL A 106 -2.24 7.58 -5.13
CA VAL A 106 -2.95 8.58 -4.33
C VAL A 106 -2.06 9.79 -4.12
N ASP A 107 -2.63 10.98 -4.35
CA ASP A 107 -2.00 12.23 -3.92
C ASP A 107 -2.11 12.37 -2.40
N GLY A 108 -0.98 12.61 -1.74
CA GLY A 108 -0.88 12.76 -0.29
C GLY A 108 -0.05 13.97 0.12
N ARG A 109 -0.02 14.22 1.43
CA ARG A 109 0.90 15.18 2.06
C ARG A 109 1.27 14.66 3.44
N PHE A 110 2.56 14.54 3.69
CA PHE A 110 3.05 14.23 5.04
C PHE A 110 2.80 15.40 5.98
N LYS A 111 2.31 15.12 7.20
CA LYS A 111 2.04 16.12 8.24
C LYS A 111 2.48 15.65 9.61
N LYS A 112 3.01 16.57 10.42
CA LYS A 112 3.20 16.32 11.86
C LYS A 112 1.87 16.39 12.61
N GLN A 113 1.68 15.54 13.60
CA GLN A 113 0.60 15.70 14.57
C GLN A 113 0.80 17.00 15.36
N LYS A 114 -0.27 17.78 15.51
CA LYS A 114 -0.29 18.89 16.46
C LYS A 114 -0.67 18.34 17.82
N PHE A 115 0.30 18.11 18.70
CA PHE A 115 0.00 17.90 20.11
C PHE A 115 -0.45 19.23 20.70
N ASN A 116 -1.74 19.38 20.99
CA ASN A 116 -2.19 20.42 21.90
C ASN A 116 -1.59 20.07 23.28
N ARG A 117 -0.62 20.86 23.72
CA ARG A 117 -0.19 20.85 25.12
C ARG A 117 -1.38 21.32 25.94
N VAL A 118 -2.00 20.40 26.68
CA VAL A 118 -2.87 20.72 27.81
C VAL A 118 -2.00 21.21 28.96
#